data_AF-A0A2S4M9D5-F1
#
_entry.id   AF-A0A2S4M9D5-F1
#
_cell.length_a   1.000
_cell.length_b   1.000
_cell.length_c   1.000
_cell.angle_alpha   90.00
_cell.angle_beta   90.00
_cell.angle_gamma   90.00
#
_symmetry.space_group_name_H-M   'P 1'
#
loop_
_entity.id
_entity.type
_entity.pdbx_description
1 polymer ?
#
loop_
_entity_poly.entity_id
_entity_poly.type
_entity_poly.pdbx_seq_one_letter_code
_entity_poly.pdbx_strand_id
1 'polypeptide(L)'
;MNRPKDDKPRLDAGSPDAAPETLAPDFDQFTQNMGRLVEEYGKVTAAYLKPIERGEAKPAATEEVSEMVKTLGRVAERWVSDPRKIIEAQASITADFLSLWSATLKRVSGEATEPVAQPDKRDARFNDPDWSAHPMFDFVKQAYLIGSRWAEDMVERTEDIDPHTREKARFYVKQIAGALSPSNFVATNPELLRETLRQNGENLVRGMKMLAEDIEAGKGELKIRQSDAHAFEVGVNIATTPGKVIFRNEIMELIQYAPATEQVLKRPLLIVPPWINKFYILDLNAEKSFIRWCVSQGLTVFCISWVNPDERHANKDFESYMREGIFAALDAIEQATGEKRVTAIGYCVGGTLLGVALAYMAATKDKRIDSATFFTTQVDFSKAGELSVFVDENQIRAVEEKMAKSGYLDGSRMAGAFNMLRPNDLIWSYAINNYLKGKAPTAFDLLYWNADSTRMPAANHSFYLRNCYLENKLSKGEMRIGGETLDLKKVTIPIYNLAAREDHIAPAPSVFLGSQCFGGPVDYVVAGSGHIAGVVNPPTKVKYQYWTGGKAEGRYEDWIAAATEHPGSWWPHWFAWIEAQATKRVPARQPGDGKLPALEDAPGSYVKMKA
;
A
#
# COMPACT_ATOMS: atom_id res chain seq x y z
N MET A 1 30.06 -34.66 43.83
CA MET A 1 30.12 -35.76 42.84
C MET A 1 29.27 -35.37 41.65
N ASN A 2 29.80 -35.58 40.45
CA ASN A 2 29.45 -34.94 39.18
C ASN A 2 27.99 -35.12 38.73
N ARG A 3 27.37 -34.02 38.28
CA ARG A 3 26.29 -34.02 37.28
C ARG A 3 26.93 -34.04 35.87
N PRO A 4 26.34 -34.74 34.88
CA PRO A 4 26.84 -34.73 33.50
C PRO A 4 26.50 -33.40 32.81
N LYS A 5 27.42 -32.92 31.97
CA LYS A 5 27.26 -31.74 31.12
C LYS A 5 26.54 -32.13 29.82
N ASP A 6 25.59 -31.28 29.43
CA ASP A 6 24.96 -31.27 28.11
C ASP A 6 25.99 -31.00 27.00
N ASP A 7 25.93 -31.82 25.95
CA ASP A 7 26.63 -31.62 24.68
C ASP A 7 25.98 -30.46 23.91
N LYS A 8 26.73 -29.38 23.73
CA LYS A 8 26.49 -28.40 22.66
C LYS A 8 27.60 -28.56 21.61
N PRO A 9 27.30 -28.61 20.31
CA PRO A 9 28.32 -28.61 19.28
C PRO A 9 29.12 -27.30 19.35
N ARG A 10 30.45 -27.40 19.41
CA ARG A 10 31.36 -26.28 19.24
C ARG A 10 31.21 -25.74 17.82
N LEU A 11 30.96 -24.43 17.70
CA LEU A 11 31.20 -23.68 16.48
C LEU A 11 32.72 -23.69 16.23
N ASP A 12 33.14 -24.36 15.16
CA ASP A 12 34.52 -24.31 14.70
C ASP A 12 34.88 -22.87 14.34
N ALA A 13 35.93 -22.36 14.98
CA ALA A 13 36.58 -21.13 14.59
C ALA A 13 37.26 -21.36 13.23
N GLY A 14 36.78 -20.65 12.21
CA GLY A 14 37.29 -20.74 10.85
C GLY A 14 38.80 -20.47 10.77
N SER A 15 39.49 -21.33 10.03
CA SER A 15 40.91 -21.24 9.69
C SER A 15 41.28 -19.91 9.03
N PRO A 16 42.42 -19.27 9.38
CA PRO A 16 42.81 -17.96 8.87
C PRO A 16 43.73 -18.05 7.64
N ASP A 17 43.37 -18.85 6.63
CA ASP A 17 44.10 -18.91 5.36
C ASP A 17 43.16 -19.31 4.21
N ALA A 18 42.42 -18.32 3.68
CA ALA A 18 41.87 -18.38 2.34
C ALA A 18 42.38 -17.13 1.61
N ALA A 19 43.24 -17.35 0.60
CA ALA A 19 43.67 -16.30 -0.31
C ALA A 19 42.44 -15.61 -0.94
N PRO A 20 42.51 -14.31 -1.30
CA PRO A 20 41.40 -13.67 -1.97
C PRO A 20 41.14 -14.37 -3.30
N GLU A 21 39.99 -15.04 -3.42
CA GLU A 21 39.50 -15.57 -4.70
C GLU A 21 39.56 -14.43 -5.72
N THR A 22 40.35 -14.61 -6.76
CA THR A 22 40.48 -13.64 -7.83
C THR A 22 39.10 -13.38 -8.44
N LEU A 23 38.66 -12.13 -8.40
CA LEU A 23 37.40 -11.62 -8.96
C LEU A 23 37.33 -11.71 -10.52
N ALA A 24 38.24 -12.46 -11.13
CA ALA A 24 38.30 -12.66 -12.57
C ALA A 24 37.23 -13.69 -12.98
N PRO A 25 36.28 -13.33 -13.84
CA PRO A 25 35.25 -14.26 -14.28
C PRO A 25 35.87 -15.40 -15.10
N ASP A 26 35.25 -16.57 -15.03
CA ASP A 26 35.48 -17.64 -16.01
C ASP A 26 34.92 -17.14 -17.35
N PHE A 27 35.81 -16.75 -18.27
CA PHE A 27 35.44 -16.15 -19.55
C PHE A 27 34.63 -17.09 -20.45
N ASP A 28 34.87 -18.41 -20.37
CA ASP A 28 34.12 -19.39 -21.16
C ASP A 28 32.70 -19.51 -20.62
N GLN A 29 32.55 -19.64 -19.30
CA GLN A 29 31.24 -19.69 -18.65
C GLN A 29 30.47 -18.38 -18.83
N PHE A 30 31.16 -17.24 -18.73
CA PHE A 30 30.57 -15.92 -18.96
C PHE A 30 30.04 -15.80 -20.39
N THR A 31 30.82 -16.20 -21.39
CA THR A 31 30.40 -16.17 -22.80
C THR A 31 29.18 -17.06 -23.05
N GLN A 32 29.15 -18.27 -22.48
CA GLN A 32 28.00 -19.16 -22.57
C GLN A 32 26.74 -18.56 -21.94
N ASN A 33 26.87 -17.97 -20.75
CA ASN A 33 25.76 -17.31 -20.06
C ASN A 33 25.27 -16.08 -20.82
N MET A 34 26.15 -15.31 -21.47
CA MET A 34 25.74 -14.22 -22.36
C MET A 34 24.94 -14.72 -23.58
N GLY A 35 25.28 -15.88 -24.13
CA GLY A 35 24.47 -16.53 -25.17
C GLY A 35 23.07 -16.89 -24.68
N ARG A 36 22.96 -17.47 -23.48
CA ARG A 36 21.67 -17.77 -22.83
C ARG A 36 20.87 -16.50 -22.52
N LEU A 37 21.54 -15.42 -22.12
CA LEU A 37 20.89 -14.14 -21.85
C LEU A 37 20.21 -13.59 -23.11
N VAL A 38 20.85 -13.72 -24.29
CA VAL A 38 20.24 -13.34 -25.57
C VAL A 38 19.01 -14.19 -25.89
N GLU A 39 19.05 -15.50 -25.60
CA GLU A 39 17.88 -16.37 -25.76
C GLU A 39 16.71 -15.93 -24.87
N GLU A 40 16.95 -15.69 -23.57
CA GLU A 40 15.93 -15.21 -22.64
C GLU A 40 15.40 -13.82 -23.03
N TYR A 41 16.25 -12.94 -23.55
CA TYR A 41 15.83 -11.65 -24.11
C TYR A 41 14.88 -11.82 -25.31
N GLY A 42 15.12 -12.82 -26.16
CA GLY A 42 14.20 -13.20 -27.22
C GLY A 42 12.82 -13.60 -26.69
N LYS A 43 12.76 -14.33 -25.57
CA LYS A 43 11.50 -14.71 -24.89
C LYS A 43 10.78 -13.50 -24.32
N VAL A 44 11.49 -12.56 -23.69
CA VAL A 44 10.94 -11.27 -23.23
C VAL A 44 10.29 -10.50 -24.39
N THR A 45 11.00 -10.38 -25.51
CA THR A 45 10.50 -9.68 -26.69
C THR A 45 9.23 -10.35 -27.23
N ALA A 46 9.22 -11.68 -27.30
CA ALA A 46 8.05 -12.44 -27.74
C ALA A 46 6.87 -12.31 -26.77
N ALA A 47 7.11 -12.34 -25.46
CA ALA A 47 6.08 -12.15 -24.43
C ALA A 47 5.41 -10.77 -24.53
N TYR A 48 6.20 -9.73 -24.83
CA TYR A 48 5.70 -8.37 -25.03
C TYR A 48 4.91 -8.19 -26.33
N LEU A 49 5.38 -8.75 -27.45
CA LEU A 49 4.78 -8.53 -28.77
C LEU A 49 3.54 -9.39 -29.05
N LYS A 50 3.50 -10.65 -28.57
CA LYS A 50 2.39 -11.59 -28.85
C LYS A 50 0.99 -11.00 -28.58
N PRO A 51 0.72 -10.33 -27.45
CA PRO A 51 -0.60 -9.76 -27.17
C PRO A 51 -0.94 -8.55 -28.05
N ILE A 52 0.07 -7.77 -28.46
CA ILE A 52 -0.10 -6.64 -29.38
C ILE A 52 -0.45 -7.15 -30.78
N GLU A 53 0.26 -8.16 -31.27
CA GLU A 53 0.00 -8.78 -32.58
C GLU A 53 -1.38 -9.44 -32.66
N ARG A 54 -1.88 -9.97 -31.54
CA ARG A 54 -3.23 -10.54 -31.41
C ARG A 54 -4.34 -9.51 -31.26
N GLY A 55 -4.00 -8.22 -31.12
CA GLY A 55 -4.96 -7.14 -30.85
C GLY A 55 -5.56 -7.20 -29.43
N GLU A 56 -4.97 -7.98 -28.53
CA GLU A 56 -5.40 -8.18 -27.14
C GLU A 56 -4.86 -7.08 -26.21
N ALA A 57 -3.81 -6.36 -26.62
CA ALA A 57 -3.19 -5.27 -25.85
C ALA A 57 -2.91 -4.04 -26.73
N LYS A 58 -2.98 -2.84 -26.13
CA LYS A 58 -2.51 -1.58 -26.73
C LYS A 58 -1.17 -1.17 -26.09
N PRO A 59 -0.32 -0.38 -26.77
CA PRO A 59 0.89 0.17 -26.16
C PRO A 59 0.53 0.98 -24.91
N ALA A 60 0.97 0.51 -23.73
CA ALA A 60 0.43 0.94 -22.44
C ALA A 60 0.95 2.30 -21.91
N ALA A 61 1.69 3.08 -22.70
CA ALA A 61 2.52 4.18 -22.16
C ALA A 61 2.26 5.58 -22.73
N THR A 62 1.27 5.79 -23.60
CA THR A 62 1.15 7.10 -24.30
C THR A 62 0.47 8.19 -23.47
N GLU A 63 -0.55 7.86 -22.67
CA GLU A 63 -1.33 8.85 -21.91
C GLU A 63 -0.57 9.36 -20.67
N GLU A 64 0.00 8.47 -19.86
CA GLU A 64 0.74 8.84 -18.64
C GLU A 64 2.00 9.64 -18.98
N VAL A 65 2.75 9.23 -20.01
CA VAL A 65 3.91 9.98 -20.50
C VAL A 65 3.51 11.35 -21.04
N SER A 66 2.39 11.44 -21.76
CA SER A 66 1.86 12.72 -22.25
C SER A 66 1.52 13.67 -21.09
N GLU A 67 0.87 13.16 -20.04
CA GLU A 67 0.51 13.97 -18.86
C GLU A 67 1.73 14.41 -18.05
N MET A 68 2.72 13.52 -17.88
CA MET A 68 4.01 13.85 -17.30
C MET A 68 4.70 14.96 -18.08
N VAL A 69 4.80 14.84 -19.41
CA VAL A 69 5.43 15.84 -20.28
C VAL A 69 4.72 17.18 -20.21
N LYS A 70 3.37 17.20 -20.21
CA LYS A 70 2.59 18.43 -20.04
C LYS A 70 2.84 19.09 -18.69
N THR A 71 2.83 18.31 -17.62
CA THR A 71 3.01 18.82 -16.24
C THR A 71 4.40 19.43 -16.07
N LEU A 72 5.45 18.71 -16.46
CA LEU A 72 6.83 19.19 -16.39
C LEU A 72 7.07 20.34 -17.37
N GLY A 73 6.41 20.33 -18.53
CA GLY A 73 6.45 21.41 -19.51
C GLY A 73 5.95 22.74 -18.94
N ARG A 74 4.89 22.73 -18.12
CA ARG A 74 4.41 23.95 -17.43
C ARG A 74 5.42 24.51 -16.45
N VAL A 75 6.11 23.63 -15.71
CA VAL A 75 7.20 24.05 -14.81
C VAL A 75 8.34 24.66 -15.63
N ALA A 76 8.78 23.97 -16.69
CA ALA A 76 9.85 24.43 -17.56
C ALA A 76 9.53 25.78 -18.22
N GLU A 77 8.30 25.99 -18.70
CA GLU A 77 7.85 27.25 -19.29
C GLU A 77 8.04 28.43 -18.32
N ARG A 78 7.72 28.24 -17.02
CA ARG A 78 7.91 29.29 -16.00
C ARG A 78 9.37 29.64 -15.78
N TRP A 79 10.25 28.63 -15.70
CA TRP A 79 11.69 28.86 -15.60
C TRP A 79 12.25 29.54 -16.84
N VAL A 80 11.83 29.12 -18.04
CA VAL A 80 12.31 29.69 -19.31
C VAL A 80 11.79 31.11 -19.55
N SER A 81 10.65 31.47 -18.97
CA SER A 81 10.04 32.80 -19.13
C SER A 81 10.76 33.93 -18.37
N ASP A 82 11.62 33.60 -17.38
CA ASP A 82 12.44 34.57 -16.65
C ASP A 82 13.95 34.24 -16.80
N PRO A 83 14.69 35.00 -17.63
CA PRO A 83 16.12 34.77 -17.84
C PRO A 83 16.96 34.75 -16.55
N ARG A 84 16.56 35.49 -15.50
CA ARG A 84 17.29 35.49 -14.22
C ARG A 84 17.16 34.15 -13.52
N LYS A 85 15.96 33.56 -13.52
CA LYS A 85 15.69 32.25 -12.94
C LYS A 85 16.50 31.15 -13.62
N ILE A 86 16.66 31.18 -14.94
CA ILE A 86 17.52 30.23 -15.67
C ILE A 86 18.98 30.36 -15.24
N ILE A 87 19.50 31.58 -15.16
CA ILE A 87 20.89 31.85 -14.75
C ILE A 87 21.12 31.37 -13.32
N GLU A 88 20.19 31.64 -12.39
CA GLU A 88 20.26 31.17 -11.01
C GLU A 88 20.22 29.64 -10.93
N ALA A 89 19.32 28.99 -11.68
CA ALA A 89 19.21 27.53 -11.74
C ALA A 89 20.50 26.88 -12.25
N GLN A 90 21.06 27.44 -13.34
CA GLN A 90 22.31 26.97 -13.94
C GLN A 90 23.52 27.22 -13.03
N ALA A 91 23.57 28.38 -12.38
CA ALA A 91 24.64 28.72 -11.44
C ALA A 91 24.67 27.77 -10.24
N SER A 92 23.50 27.45 -9.68
CA SER A 92 23.37 26.52 -8.54
C SER A 92 23.93 25.14 -8.86
N ILE A 93 23.46 24.50 -9.94
CA ILE A 93 23.93 23.16 -10.32
C ILE A 93 25.41 23.19 -10.71
N THR A 94 25.87 24.22 -11.41
CA THR A 94 27.29 24.35 -11.81
C THR A 94 28.20 24.45 -10.58
N ALA A 95 27.81 25.23 -9.57
CA ALA A 95 28.57 25.37 -8.33
C ALA A 95 28.68 24.04 -7.57
N ASP A 96 27.59 23.27 -7.48
CA ASP A 96 27.59 21.96 -6.82
C ASP A 96 28.45 20.94 -7.58
N PHE A 97 28.37 20.91 -8.92
CA PHE A 97 29.21 20.02 -9.72
C PHE A 97 30.69 20.41 -9.66
N LEU A 98 31.04 21.71 -9.69
CA LEU A 98 32.43 22.16 -9.50
C LEU A 98 32.97 21.76 -8.12
N SER A 99 32.13 21.86 -7.09
CA SER A 99 32.46 21.41 -5.73
C SER A 99 32.70 19.90 -5.70
N LEU A 100 31.86 19.12 -6.37
CA LEU A 100 32.03 17.67 -6.50
C LEU A 100 33.33 17.32 -7.24
N TRP A 101 33.62 17.96 -8.38
CA TRP A 101 34.88 17.76 -9.11
C TRP A 101 36.10 18.08 -8.24
N SER A 102 36.07 19.18 -7.50
CA SER A 102 37.15 19.56 -6.58
C SER A 102 37.33 18.54 -5.46
N ALA A 103 36.24 18.10 -4.82
CA ALA A 103 36.28 17.10 -3.76
C ALA A 103 36.82 15.75 -4.28
N THR A 104 36.38 15.30 -5.46
CA THR A 104 36.86 14.05 -6.06
C THR A 104 38.35 14.11 -6.41
N LEU A 105 38.85 15.23 -6.94
CA LEU A 105 40.29 15.38 -7.24
C LEU A 105 41.15 15.29 -5.97
N LYS A 106 40.76 16.00 -4.90
CA LYS A 106 41.43 15.94 -3.59
C LYS A 106 41.42 14.53 -3.01
N ARG A 107 40.30 13.83 -3.17
CA ARG A 107 40.14 12.47 -2.69
C ARG A 107 41.02 11.47 -3.44
N VAL A 108 41.11 11.61 -4.77
CA VAL A 108 42.01 10.80 -5.61
C VAL A 108 43.48 11.09 -5.29
N SER A 109 43.82 12.30 -4.85
CA SER A 109 45.17 12.63 -4.34
C SER A 109 45.43 12.17 -2.90
N GLY A 110 44.50 11.45 -2.26
CA GLY A 110 44.66 10.87 -0.93
C GLY A 110 44.25 11.77 0.24
N GLU A 111 43.64 12.93 -0.02
CA GLU A 111 43.10 13.80 1.03
C GLU A 111 41.73 13.33 1.51
N ALA A 112 41.47 13.45 2.81
CA ALA A 112 40.13 13.22 3.36
C ALA A 112 39.25 14.46 3.11
N THR A 113 38.19 14.29 2.33
CA THR A 113 37.21 15.34 2.03
C THR A 113 35.81 14.91 2.44
N GLU A 114 35.04 15.82 3.03
CA GLU A 114 33.61 15.57 3.26
C GLU A 114 32.85 15.47 1.93
N PRO A 115 31.89 14.52 1.80
CA PRO A 115 31.05 14.43 0.61
C PRO A 115 30.21 15.69 0.40
N VAL A 116 30.13 16.17 -0.84
CA VAL A 116 29.30 17.31 -1.25
C VAL A 116 27.81 16.96 -1.15
N ALA A 117 27.46 15.70 -1.43
CA ALA A 117 26.11 15.18 -1.25
C ALA A 117 26.12 13.81 -0.56
N GLN A 118 25.21 13.61 0.38
CA GLN A 118 25.00 12.33 1.07
C GLN A 118 23.58 11.82 0.87
N PRO A 119 23.35 10.51 0.69
CA PRO A 119 21.99 9.97 0.59
C PRO A 119 21.22 10.15 1.91
N ASP A 120 19.89 10.06 1.84
CA ASP A 120 19.07 9.96 3.06
C ASP A 120 19.48 8.70 3.84
N LYS A 121 19.50 8.77 5.18
CA LYS A 121 19.83 7.62 6.04
C LYS A 121 18.88 6.44 5.84
N ARG A 122 17.67 6.68 5.33
CA ARG A 122 16.65 5.66 5.02
C ARG A 122 16.81 5.08 3.62
N ASP A 123 17.65 5.66 2.75
CA ASP A 123 17.85 5.18 1.39
C ASP A 123 18.83 4.00 1.32
N ALA A 124 18.28 2.79 1.38
CA ALA A 124 19.05 1.56 1.42
C ALA A 124 19.81 1.26 0.11
N ARG A 125 19.53 1.97 -1.00
CA ARG A 125 20.16 1.72 -2.31
C ARG A 125 21.67 1.92 -2.29
N PHE A 126 22.16 2.79 -1.40
CA PHE A 126 23.57 3.18 -1.30
C PHE A 126 24.29 2.59 -0.07
N ASN A 127 23.79 1.47 0.47
CA ASN A 127 24.35 0.83 1.68
C ASN A 127 25.66 0.07 1.46
N ASP A 128 25.95 -0.39 0.23
CA ASP A 128 27.22 -1.07 -0.06
C ASP A 128 28.40 -0.11 0.20
N PRO A 129 29.42 -0.49 0.99
CA PRO A 129 30.54 0.39 1.34
C PRO A 129 31.27 0.97 0.12
N ASP A 130 31.29 0.28 -1.01
CA ASP A 130 32.01 0.71 -2.22
C ASP A 130 31.38 1.95 -2.86
N TRP A 131 30.10 2.22 -2.59
CA TRP A 131 29.46 3.50 -2.95
C TRP A 131 30.16 4.70 -2.33
N SER A 132 30.81 4.51 -1.18
CA SER A 132 31.54 5.56 -0.51
C SER A 132 33.04 5.34 -0.57
N ALA A 133 33.56 4.11 -0.64
CA ALA A 133 34.98 3.84 -0.64
C ALA A 133 35.65 4.06 -2.01
N HIS A 134 34.97 3.71 -3.11
CA HIS A 134 35.54 3.75 -4.45
C HIS A 134 35.27 5.10 -5.15
N PRO A 135 36.31 5.85 -5.60
CA PRO A 135 36.13 7.21 -6.12
C PRO A 135 35.13 7.36 -7.27
N MET A 136 35.07 6.38 -8.18
CA MET A 136 34.13 6.41 -9.31
C MET A 136 32.67 6.25 -8.86
N PHE A 137 32.36 5.27 -8.01
CA PHE A 137 31.00 5.03 -7.54
C PHE A 137 30.54 6.16 -6.62
N ASP A 138 31.44 6.70 -5.81
CA ASP A 138 31.18 7.86 -4.96
C ASP A 138 30.86 9.11 -5.81
N PHE A 139 31.62 9.38 -6.86
CA PHE A 139 31.32 10.49 -7.79
C PHE A 139 29.96 10.32 -8.46
N VAL A 140 29.65 9.13 -9.00
CA VAL A 140 28.38 8.87 -9.69
C VAL A 140 27.18 9.00 -8.73
N LYS A 141 27.31 8.46 -7.50
CA LYS A 141 26.30 8.62 -6.44
C LYS A 141 26.07 10.09 -6.11
N GLN A 142 27.14 10.86 -5.89
CA GLN A 142 27.01 12.27 -5.53
C GLN A 142 26.45 13.11 -6.68
N ALA A 143 26.88 12.88 -7.92
CA ALA A 143 26.34 13.54 -9.11
C ALA A 143 24.83 13.29 -9.27
N TYR A 144 24.39 12.05 -9.04
CA TYR A 144 22.98 11.69 -9.02
C TYR A 144 22.20 12.45 -7.93
N LEU A 145 22.72 12.49 -6.70
CA LEU A 145 22.07 13.16 -5.57
C LEU A 145 21.95 14.68 -5.80
N ILE A 146 22.99 15.31 -6.34
CA ILE A 146 22.99 16.72 -6.73
C ILE A 146 21.91 16.98 -7.78
N GLY A 147 21.92 16.21 -8.88
CA GLY A 147 20.95 16.39 -9.96
C GLY A 147 19.50 16.16 -9.51
N SER A 148 19.26 15.15 -8.67
CA SER A 148 17.93 14.83 -8.14
C SER A 148 17.42 15.94 -7.23
N ARG A 149 18.24 16.42 -6.28
CA ARG A 149 17.88 17.54 -5.39
C ARG A 149 17.65 18.82 -6.15
N TRP A 150 18.50 19.12 -7.13
CA TRP A 150 18.34 20.29 -7.98
C TRP A 150 17.00 20.24 -8.73
N ALA A 151 16.65 19.11 -9.35
CA ALA A 151 15.37 18.96 -10.04
C ALA A 151 14.16 19.11 -9.11
N GLU A 152 14.22 18.55 -7.89
CA GLU A 152 13.19 18.75 -6.87
C GLU A 152 13.09 20.21 -6.45
N ASP A 153 14.21 20.87 -6.16
CA ASP A 153 14.28 22.30 -5.81
C ASP A 153 13.69 23.18 -6.91
N MET A 154 13.86 22.81 -8.19
CA MET A 154 13.26 23.55 -9.30
C MET A 154 11.74 23.58 -9.22
N VAL A 155 11.13 22.44 -8.87
CA VAL A 155 9.67 22.36 -8.69
C VAL A 155 9.24 23.19 -7.49
N GLU A 156 9.99 23.14 -6.38
CA GLU A 156 9.66 23.87 -5.16
C GLU A 156 9.74 25.39 -5.32
N ARG A 157 10.78 25.87 -6.01
CA ARG A 157 11.02 27.31 -6.20
C ARG A 157 10.19 27.92 -7.33
N THR A 158 9.42 27.12 -8.06
CA THR A 158 8.54 27.63 -9.12
C THR A 158 7.43 28.47 -8.50
N GLU A 159 7.36 29.76 -8.81
CA GLU A 159 6.25 30.63 -8.40
C GLU A 159 5.08 30.53 -9.38
N ASP A 160 3.89 30.99 -8.99
CA ASP A 160 2.69 31.09 -9.86
C ASP A 160 2.24 29.79 -10.56
N ILE A 161 2.45 28.66 -9.90
CA ILE A 161 1.89 27.36 -10.27
C ILE A 161 0.86 26.94 -9.22
N ASP A 162 -0.27 26.42 -9.67
CA ASP A 162 -1.30 25.95 -8.75
C ASP A 162 -0.77 24.77 -7.90
N PRO A 163 -1.25 24.61 -6.65
CA PRO A 163 -0.72 23.59 -5.73
C PRO A 163 -0.78 22.17 -6.30
N HIS A 164 -1.81 21.84 -7.06
CA HIS A 164 -2.01 20.50 -7.60
C HIS A 164 -1.02 20.20 -8.73
N THR A 165 -0.80 21.12 -9.68
CA THR A 165 0.25 20.95 -10.71
C THR A 165 1.64 20.84 -10.08
N ARG A 166 1.93 21.57 -9.00
CA ARG A 166 3.20 21.44 -8.26
C ARG A 166 3.37 20.05 -7.66
N GLU A 167 2.32 19.51 -7.02
CA GLU A 167 2.35 18.17 -6.43
C GLU A 167 2.57 17.09 -7.50
N LYS A 168 1.88 17.20 -8.65
CA LYS A 168 2.10 16.36 -9.83
C LYS A 168 3.54 16.43 -10.34
N ALA A 169 4.08 17.65 -10.49
CA ALA A 169 5.45 17.85 -10.94
C ALA A 169 6.47 17.22 -9.98
N ARG A 170 6.29 17.43 -8.66
CA ARG A 170 7.14 16.83 -7.63
C ARG A 170 7.11 15.31 -7.72
N PHE A 171 5.91 14.74 -7.87
CA PHE A 171 5.73 13.31 -8.04
C PHE A 171 6.50 12.79 -9.27
N TYR A 172 6.32 13.39 -10.44
CA TYR A 172 6.99 12.94 -11.67
C TYR A 172 8.52 13.11 -11.62
N VAL A 173 9.02 14.20 -11.04
CA VAL A 173 10.47 14.40 -10.84
C VAL A 173 11.04 13.26 -9.98
N LYS A 174 10.36 12.88 -8.89
CA LYS A 174 10.76 11.73 -8.07
C LYS A 174 10.75 10.42 -8.84
N GLN A 175 9.77 10.18 -9.72
CA GLN A 175 9.73 8.97 -10.56
C GLN A 175 10.94 8.91 -11.50
N ILE A 176 11.24 10.01 -12.19
CA ILE A 176 12.38 10.12 -13.12
C ILE A 176 13.70 9.95 -12.37
N ALA A 177 13.86 10.65 -11.23
CA ALA A 177 15.04 10.52 -10.38
C ALA A 177 15.20 9.09 -9.85
N GLY A 178 14.11 8.41 -9.46
CA GLY A 178 14.12 7.00 -9.07
C GLY A 178 14.62 6.11 -10.21
N ALA A 179 14.11 6.32 -11.42
CA ALA A 179 14.44 5.53 -12.61
C ALA A 179 15.89 5.69 -13.07
N LEU A 180 16.41 6.92 -13.04
CA LEU A 180 17.79 7.25 -13.44
C LEU A 180 18.82 6.99 -12.34
N SER A 181 18.41 6.40 -11.20
CA SER A 181 19.33 6.07 -10.12
C SER A 181 20.46 5.17 -10.61
N PRO A 182 21.74 5.47 -10.29
CA PRO A 182 22.87 4.64 -10.69
C PRO A 182 22.85 3.26 -10.02
N SER A 183 22.03 3.07 -8.97
CA SER A 183 21.79 1.76 -8.36
C SER A 183 21.05 0.78 -9.28
N ASN A 184 20.38 1.28 -10.33
CA ASN A 184 19.50 0.47 -11.18
C ASN A 184 20.25 -0.17 -12.36
N PHE A 185 21.54 0.09 -12.53
CA PHE A 185 22.33 -0.38 -13.68
C PHE A 185 23.57 -1.14 -13.22
N VAL A 186 23.85 -2.28 -13.87
CA VAL A 186 25.00 -3.14 -13.50
C VAL A 186 26.33 -2.39 -13.58
N ALA A 187 26.53 -1.54 -14.60
CA ALA A 187 27.78 -0.82 -14.82
C ALA A 187 28.10 0.26 -13.77
N THR A 188 27.08 0.78 -13.09
CA THR A 188 27.21 1.88 -12.12
C THR A 188 26.92 1.46 -10.69
N ASN A 189 26.54 0.20 -10.46
CA ASN A 189 26.25 -0.34 -9.13
C ASN A 189 27.37 -1.33 -8.71
N PRO A 190 28.16 -1.02 -7.67
CA PRO A 190 29.29 -1.86 -7.24
C PRO A 190 28.85 -3.27 -6.83
N GLU A 191 27.74 -3.38 -6.11
CA GLU A 191 27.21 -4.66 -5.64
C GLU A 191 26.79 -5.54 -6.84
N LEU A 192 26.06 -4.97 -7.80
CA LEU A 192 25.60 -5.71 -8.99
C LEU A 192 26.75 -6.11 -9.90
N LEU A 193 27.73 -5.22 -10.11
CA LEU A 193 28.90 -5.51 -10.92
C LEU A 193 29.67 -6.69 -10.31
N ARG A 194 29.96 -6.62 -9.01
CA ARG A 194 30.65 -7.68 -8.26
C ARG A 194 29.90 -9.01 -8.33
N GLU A 195 28.59 -8.98 -8.08
CA GLU A 195 27.73 -10.17 -8.08
C GLU A 195 27.62 -10.81 -9.47
N THR A 196 27.60 -9.98 -10.53
CA THR A 196 27.55 -10.44 -11.92
C THR A 196 28.86 -11.10 -12.34
N LEU A 197 30.00 -10.50 -11.99
CA LEU A 197 31.32 -11.08 -12.27
C LEU A 197 31.51 -12.39 -11.49
N ARG A 198 31.13 -12.42 -10.20
CA ARG A 198 31.22 -13.61 -9.34
C ARG A 198 30.40 -14.79 -9.85
N GLN A 199 29.27 -14.52 -10.52
CA GLN A 199 28.38 -15.55 -11.07
C GLN A 199 28.57 -15.77 -12.57
N ASN A 200 29.63 -15.22 -13.17
CA ASN A 200 29.86 -15.34 -14.62
C ASN A 200 28.61 -14.97 -15.44
N GLY A 201 27.86 -13.94 -15.02
CA GLY A 201 26.63 -13.46 -15.70
C GLY A 201 25.36 -14.30 -15.48
N GLU A 202 25.41 -15.41 -14.73
CA GLU A 202 24.25 -16.31 -14.55
C GLU A 202 23.06 -15.63 -13.86
N ASN A 203 23.31 -14.68 -12.97
CA ASN A 203 22.29 -13.85 -12.32
C ASN A 203 21.40 -13.13 -13.35
N LEU A 204 21.99 -12.60 -14.42
CA LEU A 204 21.25 -11.91 -15.48
C LEU A 204 20.39 -12.89 -16.29
N VAL A 205 20.88 -14.10 -16.55
CA VAL A 205 20.11 -15.15 -17.24
C VAL A 205 18.87 -15.52 -16.42
N ARG A 206 19.04 -15.81 -15.12
CA ARG A 206 17.90 -16.09 -14.22
C ARG A 206 16.95 -14.91 -14.12
N GLY A 207 17.48 -13.70 -14.04
CA GLY A 207 16.69 -12.49 -13.98
C GLY A 207 15.87 -12.23 -15.25
N MET A 208 16.46 -12.41 -16.42
CA MET A 208 15.77 -12.25 -17.71
C MET A 208 14.69 -13.30 -17.92
N LYS A 209 14.92 -14.55 -17.46
CA LYS A 209 13.89 -15.59 -17.43
C LYS A 209 12.69 -15.16 -16.58
N MET A 210 12.93 -14.65 -15.37
CA MET A 210 11.84 -14.15 -14.51
C MET A 210 11.13 -12.95 -15.14
N LEU A 211 11.84 -12.08 -15.86
CA LEU A 211 11.25 -10.96 -16.59
C LEU A 211 10.29 -11.45 -17.68
N ALA A 212 10.69 -12.47 -18.45
CA ALA A 212 9.83 -13.07 -19.48
C ALA A 212 8.56 -13.66 -18.86
N GLU A 213 8.71 -14.47 -17.80
CA GLU A 213 7.59 -15.05 -17.05
C GLU A 213 6.64 -13.97 -16.50
N ASP A 214 7.17 -12.85 -15.99
CA ASP A 214 6.38 -11.75 -15.42
C ASP A 214 5.59 -10.97 -16.50
N ILE A 215 6.16 -10.80 -17.69
CA ILE A 215 5.46 -10.19 -18.84
C ILE A 215 4.39 -11.14 -19.39
N GLU A 216 4.67 -12.44 -19.45
CA GLU A 216 3.67 -13.44 -19.82
C GLU A 216 2.51 -13.47 -18.82
N ALA A 217 2.81 -13.43 -17.52
CA ALA A 217 1.82 -13.38 -16.45
C ALA A 217 0.96 -12.10 -16.50
N GLY A 218 1.54 -10.97 -16.94
CA GLY A 218 0.84 -9.71 -17.19
C GLY A 218 0.23 -9.59 -18.59
N LYS A 219 0.21 -10.67 -19.40
CA LYS A 219 -0.34 -10.68 -20.76
C LYS A 219 0.22 -9.56 -21.65
N GLY A 220 1.52 -9.33 -21.57
CA GLY A 220 2.24 -8.31 -22.35
C GLY A 220 2.57 -7.04 -21.57
N GLU A 221 1.94 -6.81 -20.42
CA GLU A 221 2.37 -5.80 -19.46
C GLU A 221 3.31 -6.42 -18.41
N LEU A 222 4.26 -5.64 -17.89
CA LEU A 222 5.19 -6.13 -16.86
C LEU A 222 4.48 -6.21 -15.50
N LYS A 223 4.21 -7.43 -15.03
CA LYS A 223 3.71 -7.68 -13.66
C LYS A 223 4.84 -8.10 -12.74
N ILE A 224 5.45 -7.12 -12.05
CA ILE A 224 6.60 -7.39 -11.16
C ILE A 224 6.22 -8.35 -10.03
N ARG A 225 6.90 -9.49 -9.93
CA ARG A 225 6.74 -10.41 -8.79
C ARG A 225 7.32 -9.83 -7.50
N GLN A 226 6.50 -9.78 -6.44
CA GLN A 226 6.88 -9.24 -5.13
C GLN A 226 6.87 -10.29 -4.01
N SER A 227 6.24 -11.44 -4.23
CA SER A 227 6.23 -12.59 -3.33
C SER A 227 6.18 -13.87 -4.17
N ASP A 228 6.64 -14.98 -3.59
CA ASP A 228 6.36 -16.30 -4.14
C ASP A 228 4.84 -16.56 -4.14
N ALA A 229 4.27 -16.73 -5.33
CA ALA A 229 2.85 -16.96 -5.54
C ALA A 229 2.42 -18.40 -5.20
N HIS A 230 3.36 -19.35 -5.14
CA HIS A 230 3.09 -20.75 -4.81
C HIS A 230 3.13 -21.03 -3.31
N ALA A 231 3.64 -20.09 -2.52
CA ALA A 231 3.76 -20.24 -1.07
C ALA A 231 2.43 -20.07 -0.32
N PHE A 232 1.42 -19.44 -0.93
CA PHE A 232 0.16 -19.12 -0.26
C PHE A 232 -1.07 -19.57 -1.04
N GLU A 233 -2.03 -20.13 -0.31
CA GLU A 233 -3.33 -20.54 -0.80
C GLU A 233 -4.42 -20.11 0.19
N VAL A 234 -5.34 -19.27 -0.30
CA VAL A 234 -6.42 -18.67 0.49
C VAL A 234 -7.39 -19.73 1.00
N GLY A 235 -7.51 -19.81 2.32
CA GLY A 235 -8.28 -20.82 3.06
C GLY A 235 -7.48 -22.05 3.47
N VAL A 236 -6.21 -22.18 3.06
CA VAL A 236 -5.33 -23.29 3.45
C VAL A 236 -4.24 -22.83 4.41
N ASN A 237 -3.49 -21.78 4.07
CA ASN A 237 -2.40 -21.25 4.89
C ASN A 237 -2.41 -19.72 5.07
N ILE A 238 -3.38 -19.04 4.46
CA ILE A 238 -3.72 -17.63 4.66
C ILE A 238 -5.25 -17.50 4.71
N ALA A 239 -5.81 -16.57 5.49
CA ALA A 239 -7.27 -16.47 5.71
C ALA A 239 -7.87 -17.75 6.33
N THR A 240 -7.21 -18.29 7.34
CA THR A 240 -7.53 -19.61 7.92
C THR A 240 -8.27 -19.52 9.26
N THR A 241 -8.77 -18.36 9.67
CA THR A 241 -9.53 -18.28 10.93
C THR A 241 -10.85 -19.04 10.77
N PRO A 242 -11.16 -20.04 11.63
CA PRO A 242 -12.36 -20.85 11.47
C PRO A 242 -13.63 -20.00 11.51
N GLY A 243 -14.55 -20.25 10.59
CA GLY A 243 -15.80 -19.52 10.45
C GLY A 243 -16.68 -20.12 9.37
N LYS A 244 -17.88 -19.55 9.19
CA LYS A 244 -18.81 -19.94 8.13
C LYS A 244 -19.34 -18.71 7.41
N VAL A 245 -19.57 -18.83 6.11
CA VAL A 245 -20.44 -17.88 5.39
C VAL A 245 -21.88 -18.15 5.83
N ILE A 246 -22.55 -17.14 6.38
CA ILE A 246 -23.93 -17.26 6.91
C ILE A 246 -24.96 -16.50 6.07
N PHE A 247 -24.51 -15.64 5.16
CA PHE A 247 -25.35 -14.88 4.25
C PHE A 247 -24.56 -14.58 2.97
N ARG A 248 -25.24 -14.57 1.83
CA ARG A 248 -24.67 -14.22 0.52
C ARG A 248 -25.72 -13.49 -0.30
N ASN A 249 -25.30 -12.42 -0.97
CA ASN A 249 -26.04 -11.78 -2.06
C ASN A 249 -25.10 -11.52 -3.24
N GLU A 250 -25.53 -10.72 -4.22
CA GLU A 250 -24.75 -10.47 -5.44
C GLU A 250 -23.38 -9.82 -5.19
N ILE A 251 -23.23 -8.99 -4.15
CA ILE A 251 -22.01 -8.19 -3.96
C ILE A 251 -21.17 -8.62 -2.76
N MET A 252 -21.70 -9.42 -1.85
CA MET A 252 -20.95 -9.88 -0.69
C MET A 252 -21.37 -11.23 -0.11
N GLU A 253 -20.42 -11.85 0.57
CA GLU A 253 -20.60 -12.89 1.56
C GLU A 253 -20.39 -12.31 2.96
N LEU A 254 -21.26 -12.65 3.91
CA LEU A 254 -21.05 -12.34 5.32
C LEU A 254 -20.51 -13.57 6.05
N ILE A 255 -19.30 -13.45 6.56
CA ILE A 255 -18.63 -14.49 7.34
C ILE A 255 -18.89 -14.24 8.83
N GLN A 256 -19.37 -15.24 9.56
CA GLN A 256 -19.32 -15.29 11.02
C GLN A 256 -18.19 -16.22 11.46
N TYR A 257 -17.27 -15.72 12.27
CA TYR A 257 -16.16 -16.54 12.77
C TYR A 257 -16.58 -17.38 13.97
N ALA A 258 -16.02 -18.59 14.05
CA ALA A 258 -16.27 -19.50 15.17
C ALA A 258 -15.64 -18.94 16.45
N PRO A 259 -16.34 -18.98 17.59
CA PRO A 259 -15.84 -18.41 18.85
C PRO A 259 -14.65 -19.23 19.39
N ALA A 260 -13.67 -18.54 20.00
CA ALA A 260 -12.54 -19.16 20.67
C ALA A 260 -12.63 -19.09 22.21
N THR A 261 -13.78 -18.67 22.74
CA THR A 261 -14.05 -18.51 24.18
C THR A 261 -15.46 -19.01 24.50
N GLU A 262 -15.73 -19.38 25.75
CA GLU A 262 -17.07 -19.84 26.17
C GLU A 262 -18.10 -18.71 26.24
N GLN A 263 -17.65 -17.48 26.49
CA GLN A 263 -18.50 -16.29 26.57
C GLN A 263 -17.93 -15.14 25.75
N VAL A 264 -18.83 -14.45 25.06
CA VAL A 264 -18.52 -13.34 24.17
C VAL A 264 -19.24 -12.06 24.61
N LEU A 265 -18.77 -10.88 24.20
CA LEU A 265 -19.52 -9.65 24.35
C LEU A 265 -20.89 -9.78 23.65
N LYS A 266 -21.92 -9.28 24.33
CA LYS A 266 -23.30 -9.32 23.83
C LYS A 266 -23.39 -8.59 22.49
N ARG A 267 -22.80 -7.40 22.39
CA ARG A 267 -22.76 -6.60 21.15
C ARG A 267 -21.77 -7.23 20.16
N PRO A 268 -22.21 -7.68 18.97
CA PRO A 268 -21.31 -8.23 17.96
C PRO A 268 -20.50 -7.14 17.24
N LEU A 269 -19.44 -7.57 16.57
CA LEU A 269 -18.56 -6.74 15.75
C LEU A 269 -18.77 -7.03 14.27
N LEU A 270 -19.05 -6.00 13.46
CA LEU A 270 -19.05 -6.05 12.00
C LEU A 270 -17.79 -5.40 11.44
N ILE A 271 -17.09 -6.07 10.53
CA ILE A 271 -15.93 -5.54 9.82
C ILE A 271 -16.31 -5.30 8.36
N VAL A 272 -16.12 -4.06 7.91
CA VAL A 272 -16.32 -3.57 6.54
C VAL A 272 -14.94 -3.29 5.93
N PRO A 273 -14.30 -4.29 5.29
CA PRO A 273 -13.00 -4.13 4.66
C PRO A 273 -13.10 -3.31 3.37
N PRO A 274 -11.96 -2.83 2.82
CA PRO A 274 -11.96 -2.27 1.47
C PRO A 274 -12.33 -3.33 0.43
N TRP A 275 -12.83 -2.88 -0.73
CA TRP A 275 -13.08 -3.73 -1.90
C TRP A 275 -12.09 -3.50 -3.05
N ILE A 276 -11.03 -2.70 -2.81
CA ILE A 276 -9.91 -2.46 -3.75
C ILE A 276 -8.95 -3.68 -3.76
N ASN A 277 -8.83 -4.33 -2.61
CA ASN A 277 -8.18 -5.62 -2.40
C ASN A 277 -9.07 -6.45 -1.47
N LYS A 278 -8.70 -7.71 -1.25
CA LYS A 278 -9.55 -8.66 -0.50
C LYS A 278 -9.47 -8.47 1.02
N PHE A 279 -10.50 -8.93 1.72
CA PHE A 279 -10.64 -8.69 3.17
C PHE A 279 -9.52 -9.30 4.04
N TYR A 280 -8.86 -10.34 3.54
CA TYR A 280 -7.93 -11.16 4.33
C TYR A 280 -6.63 -10.44 4.73
N ILE A 281 -6.48 -9.15 4.43
CA ILE A 281 -5.47 -8.31 5.08
C ILE A 281 -5.62 -8.26 6.61
N LEU A 282 -6.85 -8.42 7.11
CA LEU A 282 -7.14 -8.52 8.54
C LEU A 282 -7.09 -9.97 9.06
N ASP A 283 -6.85 -10.94 8.18
CA ASP A 283 -6.77 -12.37 8.49
C ASP A 283 -5.67 -13.04 7.64
N LEU A 284 -4.43 -12.56 7.73
CA LEU A 284 -3.31 -13.10 6.96
C LEU A 284 -2.96 -14.52 7.46
N ASN A 285 -1.85 -14.67 8.17
CA ASN A 285 -1.53 -15.92 8.86
C ASN A 285 -2.00 -15.87 10.32
N ALA A 286 -1.88 -17.01 11.00
CA ALA A 286 -2.23 -17.19 12.41
C ALA A 286 -1.65 -16.11 13.36
N GLU A 287 -0.41 -15.68 13.15
CA GLU A 287 0.26 -14.68 13.99
C GLU A 287 -0.18 -13.25 13.63
N LYS A 288 -0.58 -13.00 12.38
CA LYS A 288 -0.92 -11.68 11.83
C LYS A 288 -2.41 -11.50 11.54
N SER A 289 -3.27 -12.21 12.25
CA SER A 289 -4.72 -12.11 12.08
C SER A 289 -5.36 -11.25 13.18
N PHE A 290 -5.83 -10.07 12.79
CA PHE A 290 -6.63 -9.20 13.66
C PHE A 290 -7.99 -9.86 13.98
N ILE A 291 -8.59 -10.53 13.00
CA ILE A 291 -9.86 -11.24 13.17
C ILE A 291 -9.72 -12.36 14.21
N ARG A 292 -8.71 -13.22 14.07
CA ARG A 292 -8.43 -14.30 15.03
C ARG A 292 -8.20 -13.73 16.42
N TRP A 293 -7.46 -12.63 16.50
CA TRP A 293 -7.21 -11.96 17.78
C TRP A 293 -8.52 -11.44 18.39
N CYS A 294 -9.38 -10.75 17.64
CA CYS A 294 -10.69 -10.29 18.13
C CYS A 294 -11.57 -11.44 18.65
N VAL A 295 -11.63 -12.55 17.92
CA VAL A 295 -12.36 -13.76 18.33
C VAL A 295 -11.80 -14.30 19.65
N SER A 296 -10.48 -14.31 19.83
CA SER A 296 -9.82 -14.74 21.07
C SER A 296 -10.10 -13.82 22.28
N GLN A 297 -10.43 -12.54 22.05
CA GLN A 297 -10.83 -11.61 23.12
C GLN A 297 -12.30 -11.78 23.54
N GLY A 298 -13.03 -12.69 22.89
CA GLY A 298 -14.45 -12.94 23.14
C GLY A 298 -15.37 -11.96 22.41
N LEU A 299 -15.06 -11.60 21.16
CA LEU A 299 -15.99 -10.91 20.27
C LEU A 299 -16.71 -11.92 19.36
N THR A 300 -18.01 -11.74 19.13
CA THR A 300 -18.66 -12.36 17.96
C THR A 300 -18.34 -11.51 16.74
N VAL A 301 -17.45 -12.00 15.87
CA VAL A 301 -16.92 -11.25 14.73
C VAL A 301 -17.62 -11.66 13.45
N PHE A 302 -18.08 -10.65 12.71
CA PHE A 302 -18.59 -10.75 11.36
C PHE A 302 -17.71 -9.94 10.41
N CYS A 303 -17.41 -10.46 9.23
CA CYS A 303 -16.66 -9.74 8.20
C CYS A 303 -17.38 -9.85 6.86
N ILE A 304 -17.50 -8.73 6.16
CA ILE A 304 -17.96 -8.70 4.77
C ILE A 304 -16.81 -9.16 3.88
N SER A 305 -17.07 -10.13 3.00
CA SER A 305 -16.19 -10.56 1.92
C SER A 305 -16.84 -10.12 0.61
N TRP A 306 -16.31 -9.05 0.01
CA TRP A 306 -16.83 -8.49 -1.23
C TRP A 306 -16.57 -9.40 -2.43
N VAL A 307 -17.50 -9.43 -3.38
CA VAL A 307 -17.31 -10.08 -4.68
C VAL A 307 -16.17 -9.41 -5.45
N ASN A 308 -15.48 -10.17 -6.30
CA ASN A 308 -14.68 -9.57 -7.35
C ASN A 308 -15.58 -9.28 -8.56
N PRO A 309 -15.89 -8.01 -8.87
CA PRO A 309 -16.95 -7.67 -9.81
C PRO A 309 -16.57 -8.03 -11.26
N ASP A 310 -17.60 -8.15 -12.08
CA ASP A 310 -17.53 -8.33 -13.53
C ASP A 310 -18.55 -7.40 -14.20
N GLU A 311 -18.79 -7.56 -15.50
CA GLU A 311 -19.70 -6.71 -16.29
C GLU A 311 -21.10 -6.60 -15.67
N ARG A 312 -21.58 -7.64 -14.98
CA ARG A 312 -22.92 -7.68 -14.36
C ARG A 312 -23.06 -6.68 -13.21
N HIS A 313 -21.94 -6.31 -12.61
CA HIS A 313 -21.90 -5.45 -11.44
C HIS A 313 -21.72 -3.97 -11.80
N ALA A 314 -21.60 -3.63 -13.10
CA ALA A 314 -21.21 -2.29 -13.55
C ALA A 314 -21.99 -1.13 -12.92
N ASN A 315 -23.28 -1.35 -12.67
CA ASN A 315 -24.21 -0.37 -12.10
C ASN A 315 -24.33 -0.42 -10.57
N LYS A 316 -23.61 -1.31 -9.88
CA LYS A 316 -23.55 -1.34 -8.42
C LYS A 316 -22.71 -0.14 -7.97
N ASP A 317 -23.36 0.89 -7.45
CA ASP A 317 -22.74 2.14 -7.02
C ASP A 317 -22.43 2.17 -5.51
N PHE A 318 -22.14 3.35 -4.94
CA PHE A 318 -21.94 3.49 -3.49
C PHE A 318 -23.21 3.20 -2.69
N GLU A 319 -24.39 3.52 -3.22
CA GLU A 319 -25.66 3.23 -2.55
C GLU A 319 -25.94 1.73 -2.53
N SER A 320 -25.67 1.01 -3.63
CA SER A 320 -25.72 -0.46 -3.67
C SER A 320 -24.81 -1.07 -2.61
N TYR A 321 -23.55 -0.63 -2.51
CA TYR A 321 -22.61 -1.16 -1.51
C TYR A 321 -23.04 -0.83 -0.08
N MET A 322 -23.67 0.31 0.15
CA MET A 322 -24.25 0.66 1.45
C MET A 322 -25.43 -0.28 1.78
N ARG A 323 -26.42 -0.38 0.88
CA ARG A 323 -27.67 -1.13 1.12
C ARG A 323 -27.47 -2.64 1.10
N GLU A 324 -26.88 -3.16 0.04
CA GLU A 324 -26.64 -4.59 -0.17
C GLU A 324 -25.39 -5.08 0.58
N GLY A 325 -24.53 -4.19 1.06
CA GLY A 325 -23.40 -4.53 1.91
C GLY A 325 -23.73 -4.33 3.39
N ILE A 326 -23.51 -3.10 3.89
CA ILE A 326 -23.59 -2.80 5.33
C ILE A 326 -24.99 -3.08 5.90
N PHE A 327 -26.06 -2.60 5.26
CA PHE A 327 -27.42 -2.74 5.79
C PHE A 327 -27.88 -4.20 5.75
N ALA A 328 -27.63 -4.91 4.65
CA ALA A 328 -27.90 -6.35 4.55
C ALA A 328 -27.11 -7.17 5.58
N ALA A 329 -25.85 -6.80 5.85
CA ALA A 329 -25.05 -7.44 6.89
C ALA A 329 -25.64 -7.22 8.29
N LEU A 330 -26.14 -6.02 8.60
CA LEU A 330 -26.83 -5.74 9.87
C LEU A 330 -28.11 -6.57 10.02
N ASP A 331 -28.91 -6.70 8.96
CA ASP A 331 -30.11 -7.55 8.95
C ASP A 331 -29.75 -9.03 9.19
N ALA A 332 -28.66 -9.50 8.58
CA ALA A 332 -28.19 -10.86 8.76
C ALA A 332 -27.64 -11.11 10.18
N ILE A 333 -26.92 -10.14 10.77
CA ILE A 333 -26.41 -10.22 12.15
C ILE A 333 -27.57 -10.30 13.15
N GLU A 334 -28.63 -9.50 12.97
CA GLU A 334 -29.81 -9.57 13.82
C GLU A 334 -30.48 -10.96 13.73
N GLN A 335 -30.56 -11.55 12.53
CA GLN A 335 -31.11 -12.90 12.35
C GLN A 335 -30.22 -13.99 12.96
N ALA A 336 -28.90 -13.85 12.86
CA ALA A 336 -27.93 -14.81 13.38
C ALA A 336 -27.82 -14.76 14.91
N THR A 337 -27.95 -13.59 15.52
CA THR A 337 -27.61 -13.37 16.94
C THR A 337 -28.76 -12.89 17.82
N GLY A 338 -29.83 -12.36 17.22
CA GLY A 338 -30.89 -11.62 17.92
C GLY A 338 -30.50 -10.20 18.34
N GLU A 339 -29.26 -9.77 18.09
CA GLU A 339 -28.77 -8.45 18.50
C GLU A 339 -29.01 -7.40 17.42
N LYS A 340 -29.74 -6.33 17.79
CA LYS A 340 -30.06 -5.20 16.90
C LYS A 340 -28.96 -4.15 16.82
N ARG A 341 -28.03 -4.18 17.78
CA ARG A 341 -26.98 -3.16 17.94
C ARG A 341 -25.63 -3.80 17.75
N VAL A 342 -24.79 -3.18 16.93
CA VAL A 342 -23.45 -3.67 16.63
C VAL A 342 -22.41 -2.57 16.85
N THR A 343 -21.16 -3.00 17.02
CA THR A 343 -20.01 -2.15 16.75
C THR A 343 -19.56 -2.42 15.33
N ALA A 344 -19.18 -1.38 14.58
CA ALA A 344 -18.67 -1.52 13.22
C ALA A 344 -17.21 -1.05 13.10
N ILE A 345 -16.40 -1.78 12.34
CA ILE A 345 -15.09 -1.36 11.84
C ILE A 345 -15.23 -1.09 10.34
N GLY A 346 -14.65 0.01 9.87
CA GLY A 346 -14.41 0.24 8.46
C GLY A 346 -12.93 0.47 8.19
N TYR A 347 -12.37 -0.15 7.13
CA TYR A 347 -10.97 0.00 6.76
C TYR A 347 -10.85 0.64 5.37
N CYS A 348 -10.06 1.71 5.26
CA CYS A 348 -9.74 2.39 4.01
C CYS A 348 -11.05 2.84 3.34
N VAL A 349 -11.29 2.50 2.07
CA VAL A 349 -12.56 2.84 1.37
C VAL A 349 -13.79 2.17 2.00
N GLY A 350 -13.64 1.00 2.64
CA GLY A 350 -14.71 0.38 3.43
C GLY A 350 -15.10 1.23 4.64
N GLY A 351 -14.14 1.97 5.19
CA GLY A 351 -14.39 3.01 6.19
C GLY A 351 -15.04 4.26 5.62
N THR A 352 -14.66 4.69 4.41
CA THR A 352 -15.37 5.82 3.75
C THR A 352 -16.85 5.46 3.53
N LEU A 353 -17.14 4.24 3.08
CA LEU A 353 -18.50 3.70 2.97
C LEU A 353 -19.20 3.62 4.33
N LEU A 354 -18.51 3.20 5.39
CA LEU A 354 -19.06 3.21 6.75
C LEU A 354 -19.41 4.64 7.22
N GLY A 355 -18.56 5.63 6.96
CA GLY A 355 -18.83 7.04 7.27
C GLY A 355 -20.07 7.57 6.54
N VAL A 356 -20.20 7.24 5.25
CA VAL A 356 -21.40 7.48 4.44
C VAL A 356 -22.63 6.83 5.05
N ALA A 357 -22.55 5.54 5.40
CA ALA A 357 -23.64 4.79 5.98
C ALA A 357 -24.09 5.39 7.32
N LEU A 358 -23.14 5.79 8.19
CA LEU A 358 -23.44 6.43 9.47
C LEU A 358 -24.15 7.77 9.30
N ALA A 359 -23.72 8.60 8.35
CA ALA A 359 -24.40 9.86 8.05
C ALA A 359 -25.82 9.63 7.51
N TYR A 360 -25.99 8.61 6.66
CA TYR A 360 -27.31 8.20 6.15
C TYR A 360 -28.20 7.65 7.28
N MET A 361 -27.66 6.84 8.18
CA MET A 361 -28.35 6.35 9.38
C MET A 361 -28.78 7.49 10.29
N ALA A 362 -27.94 8.50 10.48
CA ALA A 362 -28.29 9.69 11.25
C ALA A 362 -29.45 10.48 10.62
N ALA A 363 -29.47 10.61 9.28
CA ALA A 363 -30.56 11.25 8.54
C ALA A 363 -31.88 10.46 8.63
N THR A 364 -31.81 9.13 8.52
CA THR A 364 -32.96 8.22 8.51
C THR A 364 -33.36 7.70 9.90
N LYS A 365 -32.65 8.13 10.95
CA LYS A 365 -32.84 7.72 12.35
C LYS A 365 -32.67 6.22 12.60
N ASP A 366 -31.91 5.53 11.75
CA ASP A 366 -31.42 4.18 12.02
C ASP A 366 -30.33 4.25 13.09
N LYS A 367 -30.41 3.37 14.08
CA LYS A 367 -29.50 3.36 15.23
C LYS A 367 -28.80 2.01 15.41
N ARG A 368 -28.75 1.15 14.40
CA ARG A 368 -28.21 -0.21 14.54
C ARG A 368 -26.70 -0.27 14.82
N ILE A 369 -25.95 0.79 14.54
CA ILE A 369 -24.54 0.91 14.92
C ILE A 369 -24.43 1.80 16.17
N ASP A 370 -23.91 1.24 17.28
CA ASP A 370 -23.74 1.95 18.56
C ASP A 370 -22.35 2.57 18.73
N SER A 371 -21.33 2.05 18.03
CA SER A 371 -19.98 2.61 17.99
C SER A 371 -19.27 2.22 16.70
N ALA A 372 -18.36 3.07 16.24
CA ALA A 372 -17.62 2.84 15.00
C ALA A 372 -16.11 2.96 15.20
N THR A 373 -15.35 2.22 14.41
CA THR A 373 -13.90 2.29 14.35
C THR A 373 -13.47 2.44 12.91
N PHE A 374 -12.55 3.35 12.64
CA PHE A 374 -11.99 3.60 11.32
C PHE A 374 -10.51 3.25 11.31
N PHE A 375 -10.10 2.38 10.39
CA PHE A 375 -8.69 2.08 10.15
C PHE A 375 -8.24 2.82 8.90
N THR A 376 -7.31 3.77 9.08
CA THR A 376 -6.65 4.54 8.01
C THR A 376 -7.66 4.95 6.93
N THR A 377 -8.72 5.62 7.36
CA THR A 377 -9.88 5.98 6.53
C THR A 377 -9.95 7.48 6.35
N GLN A 378 -10.26 7.88 5.12
CA GLN A 378 -10.54 9.28 4.80
C GLN A 378 -12.05 9.48 4.67
N VAL A 379 -12.57 10.46 5.41
CA VAL A 379 -13.91 11.04 5.22
C VAL A 379 -13.83 12.51 4.81
N ASP A 380 -12.66 13.11 4.99
CA ASP A 380 -12.21 14.33 4.35
C ASP A 380 -11.02 13.99 3.45
N PHE A 381 -11.06 14.45 2.20
CA PHE A 381 -10.07 14.18 1.15
C PHE A 381 -9.29 15.44 0.76
N SER A 382 -9.38 16.53 1.53
CA SER A 382 -8.65 17.78 1.22
C SER A 382 -7.13 17.62 1.30
N LYS A 383 -6.67 16.60 2.03
CA LYS A 383 -5.26 16.18 2.13
C LYS A 383 -5.08 14.72 1.73
N ALA A 384 -5.70 14.30 0.62
CA ALA A 384 -5.76 12.90 0.17
C ALA A 384 -4.43 12.23 -0.15
N GLY A 385 -3.31 12.94 -0.02
CA GLY A 385 -1.97 12.43 -0.27
C GLY A 385 -1.64 12.31 -1.76
N GLU A 386 -0.61 11.54 -2.06
CA GLU A 386 -0.04 11.42 -3.40
C GLU A 386 -1.04 10.83 -4.42
N LEU A 387 -2.09 10.13 -3.97
CA LEU A 387 -3.16 9.67 -4.87
C LEU A 387 -3.91 10.82 -5.54
N SER A 388 -3.92 12.01 -4.93
CA SER A 388 -4.54 13.19 -5.53
C SER A 388 -3.88 13.59 -6.86
N VAL A 389 -2.61 13.24 -7.08
CA VAL A 389 -1.87 13.44 -8.35
C VAL A 389 -2.55 12.77 -9.54
N PHE A 390 -3.36 11.72 -9.32
CA PHE A 390 -4.07 11.02 -10.39
C PHE A 390 -5.52 11.48 -10.56
N VAL A 391 -5.94 12.53 -9.84
CA VAL A 391 -7.32 12.98 -9.80
C VAL A 391 -7.44 14.40 -10.33
N ASP A 392 -7.81 14.51 -11.60
CA ASP A 392 -8.40 15.70 -12.19
C ASP A 392 -9.56 15.34 -13.12
N GLU A 393 -10.33 16.34 -13.56
CA GLU A 393 -11.52 16.14 -14.38
C GLU A 393 -11.23 15.40 -15.71
N ASN A 394 -10.08 15.65 -16.34
CA ASN A 394 -9.72 14.99 -17.59
C ASN A 394 -9.28 13.53 -17.33
N GLN A 395 -8.50 13.30 -16.29
CA GLN A 395 -8.07 11.95 -15.87
C GLN A 395 -9.27 11.09 -15.48
N ILE A 396 -10.20 11.62 -14.67
CA ILE A 396 -11.42 10.92 -14.28
C ILE A 396 -12.24 10.57 -15.52
N ARG A 397 -12.44 11.51 -16.45
CA ARG A 397 -13.19 11.25 -17.68
C ARG A 397 -12.57 10.15 -18.53
N ALA A 398 -11.24 10.16 -18.68
CA ALA A 398 -10.53 9.11 -19.41
C ALA A 398 -10.71 7.73 -18.76
N VAL A 399 -10.69 7.66 -17.43
CA VAL A 399 -10.98 6.43 -16.68
C VAL A 399 -12.44 6.00 -16.86
N GLU A 400 -13.39 6.93 -16.80
CA GLU A 400 -14.83 6.67 -17.02
C GLU A 400 -15.10 6.14 -18.44
N GLU A 401 -14.50 6.72 -19.47
CA GLU A 401 -14.64 6.26 -20.86
C GLU A 401 -14.09 4.84 -21.06
N LYS A 402 -13.04 4.46 -20.32
CA LYS A 402 -12.51 3.10 -20.32
C LYS A 402 -13.46 2.14 -19.60
N MET A 403 -13.88 2.49 -18.39
CA MET A 403 -14.82 1.69 -17.60
C MET A 403 -16.18 1.54 -18.27
N ALA A 404 -16.62 2.51 -19.08
CA ALA A 404 -17.86 2.41 -19.86
C ALA A 404 -17.85 1.25 -20.88
N LYS A 405 -16.67 0.76 -21.28
CA LYS A 405 -16.53 -0.35 -22.23
C LYS A 405 -16.54 -1.72 -21.55
N SER A 406 -15.94 -1.82 -20.37
CA SER A 406 -15.81 -3.07 -19.60
C SER A 406 -16.83 -3.22 -18.48
N GLY A 407 -17.48 -2.14 -18.04
CA GLY A 407 -18.33 -2.11 -16.84
C GLY A 407 -17.55 -2.04 -15.52
N TYR A 408 -16.22 -2.09 -15.54
CA TYR A 408 -15.36 -2.04 -14.35
C TYR A 408 -13.96 -1.51 -14.65
N LEU A 409 -13.26 -1.06 -13.62
CA LEU A 409 -11.81 -0.85 -13.66
C LEU A 409 -11.08 -2.17 -13.38
N ASP A 410 -10.14 -2.54 -14.24
CA ASP A 410 -9.31 -3.73 -14.07
C ASP A 410 -8.33 -3.57 -12.89
N GLY A 411 -8.13 -4.65 -12.12
CA GLY A 411 -7.30 -4.62 -10.91
C GLY A 411 -5.82 -4.29 -11.17
N SER A 412 -5.30 -4.61 -12.37
CA SER A 412 -3.92 -4.29 -12.76
C SER A 412 -3.64 -2.79 -12.78
N ARG A 413 -4.63 -1.97 -13.14
CA ARG A 413 -4.50 -0.50 -13.23
C ARG A 413 -4.34 0.13 -11.85
N MET A 414 -5.11 -0.33 -10.87
CA MET A 414 -4.97 0.13 -9.48
C MET A 414 -3.64 -0.31 -8.88
N ALA A 415 -3.23 -1.57 -9.11
CA ALA A 415 -1.93 -2.06 -8.65
C ALA A 415 -0.77 -1.22 -9.22
N GLY A 416 -0.85 -0.83 -10.51
CA GLY A 416 0.08 0.10 -11.13
C GLY A 416 0.14 1.46 -10.43
N ALA A 417 -1.01 2.09 -10.19
CA ALA A 417 -1.09 3.37 -9.51
C ALA A 417 -0.48 3.32 -8.09
N PHE A 418 -0.78 2.27 -7.30
CA PHE A 418 -0.18 2.10 -5.96
C PHE A 418 1.33 1.87 -6.00
N ASN A 419 1.85 1.07 -6.95
CA ASN A 419 3.28 0.86 -7.11
C ASN A 419 4.03 2.17 -7.42
N MET A 420 3.42 3.06 -8.20
CA MET A 420 4.00 4.36 -8.52
C MET A 420 4.08 5.32 -7.31
N LEU A 421 3.33 5.09 -6.22
CA LEU A 421 3.46 5.91 -5.00
C LEU A 421 4.79 5.66 -4.26
N ARG A 422 5.36 4.46 -4.37
CA ARG A 422 6.66 4.12 -3.75
C ARG A 422 7.56 3.38 -4.74
N PRO A 423 8.03 4.04 -5.81
CA PRO A 423 8.73 3.38 -6.90
C PRO A 423 10.03 2.73 -6.44
N ASN A 424 10.76 3.33 -5.49
CA ASN A 424 12.01 2.77 -4.99
C ASN A 424 11.79 1.43 -4.26
N ASP A 425 10.77 1.35 -3.42
CA ASP A 425 10.51 0.16 -2.59
C ASP A 425 9.72 -0.92 -3.34
N LEU A 426 8.79 -0.51 -4.21
CA LEU A 426 7.83 -1.42 -4.84
C LEU A 426 8.16 -1.77 -6.30
N ILE A 427 9.00 -0.97 -6.98
CA ILE A 427 9.41 -1.20 -8.37
C ILE A 427 10.91 -1.50 -8.42
N TRP A 428 11.77 -0.54 -8.09
CA TRP A 428 13.21 -0.63 -8.33
C TRP A 428 13.91 -1.69 -7.46
N SER A 429 13.55 -1.80 -6.19
CA SER A 429 14.09 -2.86 -5.31
C SER A 429 13.81 -4.25 -5.87
N TYR A 430 12.60 -4.52 -6.35
CA TYR A 430 12.25 -5.82 -6.95
C TYR A 430 12.84 -5.98 -8.34
N ALA A 431 12.85 -4.94 -9.16
CA ALA A 431 13.48 -5.00 -10.48
C ALA A 431 14.98 -5.34 -10.38
N ILE A 432 15.69 -4.73 -9.42
CA ILE A 432 17.09 -5.04 -9.14
C ILE A 432 17.25 -6.46 -8.62
N ASN A 433 16.51 -6.85 -7.57
CA ASN A 433 16.68 -8.17 -6.96
C ASN A 433 16.26 -9.31 -7.90
N ASN A 434 15.11 -9.19 -8.54
CA ASN A 434 14.58 -10.20 -9.44
C ASN A 434 15.41 -10.21 -10.73
N TYR A 435 15.45 -9.11 -11.48
CA TYR A 435 15.90 -9.14 -12.88
C TYR A 435 17.40 -8.92 -13.04
N LEU A 436 18.07 -8.25 -12.08
CA LEU A 436 19.51 -8.03 -12.15
C LEU A 436 20.29 -8.99 -11.25
N LYS A 437 19.85 -9.24 -10.01
CA LYS A 437 20.50 -10.22 -9.11
C LYS A 437 20.03 -11.66 -9.37
N GLY A 438 18.97 -11.86 -10.15
CA GLY A 438 18.44 -13.20 -10.42
C GLY A 438 17.94 -13.91 -9.16
N LYS A 439 17.44 -13.16 -8.18
CA LYS A 439 16.94 -13.64 -6.88
C LYS A 439 15.42 -13.55 -6.87
N ALA A 440 14.75 -14.70 -6.79
CA ALA A 440 13.31 -14.74 -6.62
C ALA A 440 12.90 -14.12 -5.27
N PRO A 441 11.75 -13.43 -5.19
CA PRO A 441 11.28 -12.84 -3.94
C PRO A 441 10.93 -13.94 -2.92
N THR A 442 11.18 -13.65 -1.64
CA THR A 442 10.77 -14.54 -0.55
C THR A 442 9.25 -14.56 -0.39
N ALA A 443 8.70 -15.65 0.13
CA ALA A 443 7.30 -15.73 0.52
C ALA A 443 6.96 -14.67 1.58
N PHE A 444 6.14 -13.70 1.22
CA PHE A 444 5.69 -12.64 2.13
C PHE A 444 4.20 -12.38 1.95
N ASP A 445 3.44 -12.79 2.97
CA ASP A 445 1.97 -12.76 3.02
C ASP A 445 1.35 -11.41 2.62
N LEU A 446 1.90 -10.30 3.09
CA LEU A 446 1.41 -8.96 2.81
C LEU A 446 1.57 -8.58 1.33
N LEU A 447 2.65 -9.01 0.67
CA LEU A 447 2.85 -8.75 -0.75
C LEU A 447 2.06 -9.72 -1.63
N TYR A 448 1.84 -10.95 -1.15
CA TYR A 448 0.88 -11.86 -1.77
C TYR A 448 -0.53 -11.22 -1.81
N TRP A 449 -1.00 -10.68 -0.68
CA TRP A 449 -2.26 -9.95 -0.61
C TRP A 449 -2.29 -8.72 -1.53
N ASN A 450 -1.20 -7.95 -1.56
CA ASN A 450 -1.10 -6.74 -2.38
C ASN A 450 -1.23 -7.07 -3.88
N ALA A 451 -0.66 -8.21 -4.31
CA ALA A 451 -0.73 -8.70 -5.69
C ALA A 451 -2.09 -9.33 -6.06
N ASP A 452 -2.95 -9.63 -5.08
CA ASP A 452 -4.29 -10.20 -5.25
C ASP A 452 -5.35 -9.09 -5.29
N SER A 453 -5.21 -8.21 -6.29
CA SER A 453 -6.10 -7.08 -6.57
C SER A 453 -7.51 -7.53 -6.94
N THR A 454 -8.50 -6.64 -6.77
CA THR A 454 -9.88 -6.83 -7.26
C THR A 454 -10.22 -5.78 -8.33
N ARG A 455 -11.24 -6.06 -9.14
CA ARG A 455 -11.84 -5.06 -10.02
C ARG A 455 -12.74 -4.13 -9.21
N MET A 456 -13.10 -2.98 -9.79
CA MET A 456 -14.09 -2.07 -9.19
C MET A 456 -15.21 -1.74 -10.18
N PRO A 457 -16.49 -1.79 -9.78
CA PRO A 457 -17.59 -1.44 -10.69
C PRO A 457 -17.50 0.00 -11.16
N ALA A 458 -17.86 0.24 -12.42
CA ALA A 458 -17.77 1.57 -13.04
C ALA A 458 -18.53 2.64 -12.23
N ALA A 459 -19.79 2.37 -11.87
CA ALA A 459 -20.62 3.31 -11.13
C ALA A 459 -20.06 3.62 -9.73
N ASN A 460 -19.57 2.60 -9.03
CA ASN A 460 -18.96 2.77 -7.71
C ASN A 460 -17.66 3.60 -7.78
N HIS A 461 -16.76 3.26 -8.70
CA HIS A 461 -15.46 3.91 -8.80
C HIS A 461 -15.57 5.35 -9.27
N SER A 462 -16.40 5.63 -10.29
CA SER A 462 -16.69 7.00 -10.74
C SER A 462 -17.25 7.85 -9.60
N PHE A 463 -18.23 7.31 -8.85
CA PHE A 463 -18.79 8.00 -7.69
C PHE A 463 -17.72 8.33 -6.65
N TYR A 464 -16.84 7.37 -6.35
CA TYR A 464 -15.75 7.55 -5.38
C TYR A 464 -14.79 8.66 -5.80
N LEU A 465 -14.28 8.61 -7.03
CA LEU A 465 -13.34 9.61 -7.54
C LEU A 465 -13.95 11.02 -7.54
N ARG A 466 -15.18 11.16 -8.05
CA ARG A 466 -15.84 12.47 -8.16
C ARG A 466 -16.25 13.03 -6.80
N ASN A 467 -16.96 12.26 -5.99
CA ASN A 467 -17.55 12.79 -4.76
C ASN A 467 -16.58 12.82 -3.58
N CYS A 468 -15.51 12.02 -3.60
CA CYS A 468 -14.50 12.01 -2.54
C CYS A 468 -13.25 12.77 -2.96
N TYR A 469 -12.45 12.26 -3.90
CA TYR A 469 -11.15 12.86 -4.22
C TYR A 469 -11.26 14.21 -4.94
N LEU A 470 -12.18 14.36 -5.90
CA LEU A 470 -12.30 15.59 -6.69
C LEU A 470 -13.04 16.69 -5.92
N GLU A 471 -14.24 16.38 -5.43
CA GLU A 471 -15.14 17.40 -4.89
C GLU A 471 -15.19 17.42 -3.36
N ASN A 472 -14.71 16.37 -2.69
CA ASN A 472 -14.71 16.23 -1.23
C ASN A 472 -16.08 16.53 -0.59
N LYS A 473 -17.15 16.00 -1.21
CA LYS A 473 -18.55 16.33 -0.86
C LYS A 473 -18.98 15.81 0.51
N LEU A 474 -18.37 14.73 1.00
CA LEU A 474 -18.77 14.11 2.27
C LEU A 474 -18.50 15.03 3.47
N SER A 475 -17.26 15.51 3.62
CA SER A 475 -16.89 16.41 4.73
C SER A 475 -17.51 17.80 4.63
N LYS A 476 -17.84 18.24 3.40
CA LYS A 476 -18.57 19.49 3.14
C LYS A 476 -20.08 19.41 3.44
N GLY A 477 -20.63 18.21 3.65
CA GLY A 477 -22.06 18.02 3.86
C GLY A 477 -22.90 18.18 2.59
N GLU A 478 -22.30 17.93 1.42
CA GLU A 478 -22.90 18.09 0.10
C GLU A 478 -23.20 16.74 -0.59
N MET A 479 -22.68 15.64 -0.05
CA MET A 479 -22.88 14.31 -0.62
C MET A 479 -24.35 13.89 -0.49
N ARG A 480 -24.92 13.38 -1.59
CA ARG A 480 -26.30 12.88 -1.63
C ARG A 480 -26.35 11.41 -1.99
N ILE A 481 -26.98 10.60 -1.14
CA ILE A 481 -27.18 9.15 -1.32
C ILE A 481 -28.57 8.78 -0.77
N GLY A 482 -29.32 7.93 -1.49
CA GLY A 482 -30.61 7.44 -1.04
C GLY A 482 -31.65 8.53 -0.79
N GLY A 483 -31.58 9.63 -1.54
CA GLY A 483 -32.44 10.81 -1.41
C GLY A 483 -32.01 11.81 -0.32
N GLU A 484 -31.10 11.42 0.57
CA GLU A 484 -30.66 12.21 1.72
C GLU A 484 -29.38 12.99 1.42
N THR A 485 -29.27 14.20 1.98
CA THR A 485 -28.00 14.92 2.04
C THR A 485 -27.29 14.55 3.35
N LEU A 486 -26.06 14.05 3.22
CA LEU A 486 -25.30 13.48 4.31
C LEU A 486 -24.62 14.57 5.13
N ASP A 487 -24.64 14.43 6.45
CA ASP A 487 -23.99 15.35 7.38
C ASP A 487 -23.31 14.55 8.50
N LEU A 488 -21.96 14.49 8.47
CA LEU A 488 -21.16 13.79 9.46
C LEU A 488 -21.32 14.37 10.87
N LYS A 489 -21.69 15.66 11.01
CA LYS A 489 -21.93 16.28 12.32
C LYS A 489 -23.14 15.69 13.04
N LYS A 490 -24.04 15.01 12.32
CA LYS A 490 -25.18 14.29 12.91
C LYS A 490 -24.81 12.90 13.42
N VAL A 491 -23.62 12.40 13.10
CA VAL A 491 -23.10 11.14 13.63
C VAL A 491 -22.57 11.40 15.05
N THR A 492 -23.37 11.04 16.05
CA THR A 492 -23.08 11.32 17.47
C THR A 492 -22.63 10.12 18.29
N ILE A 493 -22.51 8.95 17.65
CA ILE A 493 -21.96 7.74 18.30
C ILE A 493 -20.47 7.90 18.60
N PRO A 494 -19.90 7.15 19.57
CA PRO A 494 -18.46 7.12 19.79
C PRO A 494 -17.69 6.55 18.60
N ILE A 495 -16.57 7.20 18.28
CA ILE A 495 -15.71 6.84 17.15
C ILE A 495 -14.27 6.65 17.63
N TYR A 496 -13.66 5.54 17.22
CA TYR A 496 -12.21 5.32 17.34
C TYR A 496 -11.59 5.48 15.95
N ASN A 497 -10.75 6.50 15.74
CA ASN A 497 -10.14 6.76 14.44
C ASN A 497 -8.64 6.50 14.49
N LEU A 498 -8.21 5.42 13.85
CA LEU A 498 -6.81 5.00 13.78
C LEU A 498 -6.17 5.50 12.48
N ALA A 499 -5.17 6.37 12.59
CA ALA A 499 -4.26 6.70 11.51
C ALA A 499 -2.95 5.91 11.63
N ALA A 500 -2.14 5.91 10.57
CA ALA A 500 -0.75 5.41 10.63
C ALA A 500 0.22 6.55 10.27
N ARG A 501 1.31 6.67 11.05
CA ARG A 501 2.23 7.83 11.02
C ARG A 501 2.91 8.02 9.67
N GLU A 502 3.23 6.93 8.98
CA GLU A 502 3.92 6.93 7.69
C GLU A 502 2.97 6.50 6.55
N ASP A 503 1.67 6.69 6.74
CA ASP A 503 0.66 6.41 5.72
C ASP A 503 0.70 7.47 4.61
N HIS A 504 0.87 7.02 3.37
CA HIS A 504 0.85 7.85 2.16
C HIS A 504 -0.45 7.65 1.34
N ILE A 505 -1.26 6.65 1.69
CA ILE A 505 -2.53 6.33 1.04
C ILE A 505 -3.67 7.08 1.74
N ALA A 506 -3.70 7.04 3.06
CA ALA A 506 -4.60 7.80 3.91
C ALA A 506 -3.80 8.58 4.95
N PRO A 507 -3.18 9.72 4.57
CA PRO A 507 -2.24 10.41 5.42
C PRO A 507 -2.83 10.77 6.79
N ALA A 508 -2.06 10.57 7.85
CA ALA A 508 -2.49 10.87 9.22
C ALA A 508 -3.09 12.29 9.38
N PRO A 509 -2.54 13.36 8.77
CA PRO A 509 -3.18 14.68 8.79
C PRO A 509 -4.57 14.73 8.15
N SER A 510 -4.82 13.93 7.10
CA SER A 510 -6.12 13.83 6.44
C SER A 510 -7.14 13.12 7.34
N VAL A 511 -6.74 12.00 7.93
CA VAL A 511 -7.55 11.26 8.91
C VAL A 511 -7.86 12.13 10.13
N PHE A 512 -6.90 12.95 10.58
CA PHE A 512 -7.08 13.92 11.66
C PHE A 512 -8.14 14.97 11.35
N LEU A 513 -8.11 15.57 10.14
CA LEU A 513 -9.15 16.49 9.68
C LEU A 513 -10.51 15.80 9.59
N GLY A 514 -10.56 14.58 9.05
CA GLY A 514 -11.78 13.79 8.99
C GLY A 514 -12.41 13.51 10.37
N SER A 515 -11.60 13.31 11.40
CA SER A 515 -12.07 13.16 12.79
C SER A 515 -12.87 14.38 13.28
N GLN A 516 -12.56 15.59 12.79
CA GLN A 516 -13.25 16.83 13.17
C GLN A 516 -14.64 16.96 12.53
N CYS A 517 -14.96 16.13 11.53
CA CYS A 517 -16.24 16.19 10.84
C CYS A 517 -17.39 15.53 11.63
N PHE A 518 -17.08 14.64 12.58
CA PHE A 518 -18.08 13.91 13.35
C PHE A 518 -18.60 14.72 14.54
N GLY A 519 -19.88 14.57 14.88
CA GLY A 519 -20.51 15.30 15.99
C GLY A 519 -20.37 14.62 17.36
N GLY A 520 -20.01 13.33 17.38
CA GLY A 520 -19.80 12.54 18.59
C GLY A 520 -18.38 12.63 19.16
N PRO A 521 -18.10 11.92 20.26
CA PRO A 521 -16.73 11.81 20.77
C PRO A 521 -15.88 10.98 19.80
N VAL A 522 -14.69 11.51 19.46
CA VAL A 522 -13.72 10.85 18.60
C VAL A 522 -12.39 10.68 19.33
N ASP A 523 -11.97 9.43 19.49
CA ASP A 523 -10.64 9.06 19.96
C ASP A 523 -9.72 8.92 18.74
N TYR A 524 -8.83 9.90 18.55
CA TYR A 524 -7.83 9.84 17.48
C TYR A 524 -6.55 9.16 17.99
N VAL A 525 -6.14 8.10 17.30
CA VAL A 525 -4.97 7.28 17.65
C VAL A 525 -4.09 7.13 16.43
N VAL A 526 -2.77 7.27 16.61
CA VAL A 526 -1.80 7.13 15.52
C VAL A 526 -0.97 5.88 15.78
N ALA A 527 -1.00 4.90 14.88
CA ALA A 527 -0.07 3.77 14.89
C ALA A 527 1.27 4.17 14.24
N GLY A 528 2.36 3.56 14.67
CA GLY A 528 3.63 3.60 13.94
C GLY A 528 3.54 2.88 12.58
N SER A 529 4.55 3.07 11.74
CA SER A 529 4.63 2.50 10.38
C SER A 529 3.57 3.06 9.41
N GLY A 530 3.42 2.43 8.24
CA GLY A 530 2.52 2.85 7.15
C GLY A 530 1.17 2.12 7.13
N HIS A 531 0.37 2.39 6.09
CA HIS A 531 -1.05 2.01 5.94
C HIS A 531 -1.44 0.62 6.45
N ILE A 532 -0.70 -0.42 6.05
CA ILE A 532 -1.01 -1.80 6.42
C ILE A 532 -0.30 -2.20 7.71
N ALA A 533 1.01 -1.95 7.78
CA ALA A 533 1.84 -2.42 8.89
C ALA A 533 1.53 -1.70 10.22
N GLY A 534 0.94 -0.50 10.19
CA GLY A 534 0.41 0.18 11.38
C GLY A 534 -0.91 -0.41 11.87
N VAL A 535 -1.79 -0.84 10.95
CA VAL A 535 -3.07 -1.49 11.30
C VAL A 535 -2.82 -2.94 11.75
N VAL A 536 -2.08 -3.72 10.96
CA VAL A 536 -1.74 -5.12 11.24
C VAL A 536 -0.49 -5.18 12.11
N ASN A 537 -0.66 -4.86 13.39
CA ASN A 537 0.40 -4.85 14.40
C ASN A 537 0.02 -5.76 15.58
N PRO A 538 0.22 -7.09 15.49
CA PRO A 538 -0.19 -8.02 16.54
C PRO A 538 0.51 -7.78 17.88
N PRO A 539 -0.17 -7.94 19.03
CA PRO A 539 0.42 -7.68 20.35
C PRO A 539 1.47 -8.71 20.79
N THR A 540 1.59 -9.84 20.09
CA THR A 540 2.53 -10.93 20.44
C THR A 540 3.99 -10.56 20.22
N LYS A 541 4.28 -9.54 19.39
CA LYS A 541 5.63 -9.04 19.14
C LYS A 541 5.62 -7.51 19.20
N VAL A 542 6.38 -6.93 20.13
CA VAL A 542 6.56 -5.47 20.22
C VAL A 542 7.42 -5.02 19.05
N LYS A 543 6.77 -4.58 17.96
CA LYS A 543 7.44 -4.15 16.73
C LYS A 543 7.35 -2.64 16.52
N TYR A 544 6.13 -2.11 16.61
CA TYR A 544 5.83 -0.69 16.49
C TYR A 544 5.14 -0.18 17.75
N GLN A 545 4.98 1.13 17.83
CA GLN A 545 4.36 1.91 18.89
C GLN A 545 3.04 2.53 18.41
N TYR A 546 2.33 3.20 19.31
CA TYR A 546 1.19 4.05 18.96
C TYR A 546 1.14 5.31 19.84
N TRP A 547 0.44 6.35 19.38
CA TRP A 547 0.27 7.61 20.10
C TRP A 547 -1.20 7.87 20.42
N THR A 548 -1.45 8.38 21.62
CA THR A 548 -2.77 8.84 22.06
C THR A 548 -2.67 10.25 22.62
N GLY A 549 -3.61 11.12 22.28
CA GLY A 549 -3.60 12.53 22.70
C GLY A 549 -4.99 13.14 22.92
N GLY A 550 -6.04 12.32 23.00
CA GLY A 550 -7.42 12.78 23.09
C GLY A 550 -7.99 13.24 21.75
N LYS A 551 -8.89 14.23 21.78
CA LYS A 551 -9.63 14.70 20.60
C LYS A 551 -8.71 15.29 19.53
N ALA A 552 -9.10 15.13 18.28
CA ALA A 552 -8.40 15.73 17.14
C ALA A 552 -8.74 17.23 17.02
N GLU A 553 -8.10 18.09 17.80
CA GLU A 553 -8.31 19.55 17.78
C GLU A 553 -7.03 20.30 17.40
N GLY A 554 -7.17 21.44 16.70
CA GLY A 554 -6.04 22.26 16.28
C GLY A 554 -5.30 21.71 15.05
N ARG A 555 -3.97 21.89 15.03
CA ARG A 555 -3.11 21.37 13.96
C ARG A 555 -2.60 19.97 14.33
N TYR A 556 -2.53 19.09 13.33
CA TYR A 556 -2.02 17.73 13.52
C TYR A 556 -0.61 17.72 14.11
N GLU A 557 0.26 18.62 13.65
CA GLU A 557 1.66 18.73 14.08
C GLU A 557 1.77 19.05 15.58
N ASP A 558 0.88 19.90 16.08
CA ASP A 558 0.84 20.26 17.51
C ASP A 558 0.29 19.08 18.33
N TRP A 559 -0.75 18.40 17.82
CA TRP A 559 -1.34 17.25 18.47
C TRP A 559 -0.34 16.08 18.61
N ILE A 560 0.35 15.71 17.53
CA ILE A 560 1.30 14.58 17.57
C ILE A 560 2.52 14.87 18.43
N ALA A 561 2.95 16.13 18.51
CA ALA A 561 4.03 16.55 19.40
C ALA A 561 3.63 16.48 20.89
N ALA A 562 2.35 16.70 21.21
CA ALA A 562 1.81 16.61 22.57
C ALA A 562 1.31 15.20 22.94
N ALA A 563 1.11 14.32 21.96
CA ALA A 563 0.58 12.99 22.18
C ALA A 563 1.54 12.10 22.98
N THR A 564 0.98 11.20 23.77
CA THR A 564 1.75 10.22 24.55
C THR A 564 2.06 9.01 23.68
N GLU A 565 3.34 8.67 23.55
CA GLU A 565 3.81 7.45 22.88
C GLU A 565 3.68 6.24 23.81
N HIS A 566 3.13 5.14 23.28
CA HIS A 566 2.98 3.87 23.96
C HIS A 566 3.69 2.78 23.16
N PRO A 567 4.54 1.96 23.78
CA PRO A 567 5.20 0.86 23.08
C PRO A 567 4.19 -0.25 22.75
N GLY A 568 4.41 -0.93 21.62
CA GLY A 568 3.65 -2.12 21.24
C GLY A 568 2.37 -1.83 20.44
N SER A 569 1.48 -2.83 20.43
CA SER A 569 0.26 -2.80 19.63
C SER A 569 -0.80 -1.88 20.23
N TRP A 570 -1.52 -1.16 19.36
CA TRP A 570 -2.73 -0.43 19.72
C TRP A 570 -3.96 -1.35 19.87
N TRP A 571 -3.88 -2.63 19.45
CA TRP A 571 -5.04 -3.55 19.50
C TRP A 571 -5.61 -3.69 20.92
N PRO A 572 -4.81 -3.91 21.99
CA PRO A 572 -5.34 -3.98 23.36
C PRO A 572 -5.99 -2.67 23.82
N HIS A 573 -5.43 -1.52 23.41
CA HIS A 573 -6.01 -0.20 23.70
C HIS A 573 -7.40 -0.06 23.05
N TRP A 574 -7.53 -0.43 21.77
CA TRP A 574 -8.81 -0.45 21.08
C TRP A 574 -9.82 -1.42 21.70
N PHE A 575 -9.40 -2.63 22.08
CA PHE A 575 -10.30 -3.59 22.71
C PHE A 575 -10.82 -3.09 24.07
N ALA A 576 -9.96 -2.47 24.89
CA ALA A 576 -10.40 -1.82 26.13
C ALA A 576 -11.44 -0.72 25.87
N TRP A 577 -11.26 0.07 24.80
CA TRP A 577 -12.23 1.08 24.37
C TRP A 577 -13.58 0.46 23.96
N ILE A 578 -13.57 -0.68 23.26
CA ILE A 578 -14.80 -1.42 22.90
C ILE A 578 -15.49 -1.99 24.13
N GLU A 579 -14.75 -2.69 25.00
CA GLU A 579 -15.31 -3.37 26.16
C GLU A 579 -15.95 -2.38 27.14
N ALA A 580 -15.33 -1.21 27.34
CA ALA A 580 -15.86 -0.15 28.20
C ALA A 580 -17.26 0.35 27.78
N GLN A 581 -17.60 0.25 26.49
CA GLN A 581 -18.90 0.69 25.97
C GLN A 581 -19.99 -0.38 26.04
N ALA A 582 -19.61 -1.66 26.15
CA ALA A 582 -20.54 -2.78 26.17
C ALA A 582 -19.95 -3.99 26.91
N THR A 583 -19.91 -3.93 28.25
CA THR A 583 -19.28 -4.95 29.09
C THR A 583 -20.07 -6.26 29.24
N LYS A 584 -21.36 -6.26 28.88
CA LYS A 584 -22.23 -7.44 29.06
C LYS A 584 -21.77 -8.60 28.18
N ARG A 585 -21.54 -9.77 28.79
CA ARG A 585 -21.21 -11.02 28.11
C ARG A 585 -22.40 -11.98 28.05
N VAL A 586 -22.37 -12.87 27.06
CA VAL A 586 -23.35 -13.93 26.80
C VAL A 586 -22.62 -15.22 26.38
N PRO A 587 -23.26 -16.40 26.44
CA PRO A 587 -22.68 -17.62 25.86
C PRO A 587 -22.26 -17.42 24.41
N ALA A 588 -21.15 -18.07 24.02
CA ALA A 588 -20.62 -18.00 22.68
C ALA A 588 -21.62 -18.48 21.61
N ARG A 589 -21.56 -17.87 20.44
CA ARG A 589 -22.50 -18.12 19.33
C ARG A 589 -21.80 -18.89 18.23
N GLN A 590 -22.23 -20.11 17.94
CA GLN A 590 -21.69 -20.87 16.80
C GLN A 590 -22.34 -20.39 15.50
N PRO A 591 -21.56 -20.23 14.41
CA PRO A 591 -22.12 -19.92 13.09
C PRO A 591 -23.10 -21.02 12.65
N GLY A 592 -24.33 -20.65 12.30
CA GLY A 592 -25.37 -21.59 11.87
C GLY A 592 -26.41 -21.98 12.93
N ASP A 593 -26.17 -21.67 14.22
CA ASP A 593 -27.14 -21.99 15.30
C ASP A 593 -28.34 -21.04 15.35
N GLY A 594 -28.23 -19.88 14.69
CA GLY A 594 -29.28 -18.85 14.62
C GLY A 594 -30.34 -19.15 13.55
N LYS A 595 -31.01 -18.10 13.07
CA LYS A 595 -31.99 -18.24 11.97
C LYS A 595 -31.36 -18.42 10.59
N LEU A 596 -30.06 -18.16 10.47
CA LEU A 596 -29.32 -18.26 9.22
C LEU A 596 -28.47 -19.54 9.21
N PRO A 597 -28.59 -20.39 8.18
CA PRO A 597 -27.77 -21.59 8.06
C PRO A 597 -26.32 -21.23 7.69
N ALA A 598 -25.39 -22.12 8.03
CA ALA A 598 -24.04 -22.07 7.48
C ALA A 598 -24.06 -22.53 6.02
N LEU A 599 -23.66 -21.66 5.10
CA LEU A 599 -23.65 -21.92 3.64
C LEU A 599 -22.39 -22.67 3.21
N GLU A 600 -21.23 -22.25 3.71
CA GLU A 600 -19.93 -22.89 3.47
C GLU A 600 -18.91 -22.46 4.54
N ASP A 601 -17.74 -23.08 4.54
CA ASP A 601 -16.61 -22.70 5.39
C ASP A 601 -15.99 -21.36 4.97
N ALA A 602 -15.56 -20.56 5.96
CA ALA A 602 -14.65 -19.45 5.73
C ALA A 602 -13.36 -19.95 5.03
N PRO A 603 -12.75 -19.16 4.14
CA PRO A 603 -12.98 -17.74 3.90
C PRO A 603 -14.04 -17.43 2.82
N GLY A 604 -14.81 -18.43 2.40
CA GLY A 604 -15.87 -18.29 1.40
C GLY A 604 -15.40 -18.39 -0.06
N SER A 605 -16.34 -18.24 -0.99
CA SER A 605 -16.13 -18.40 -2.42
C SER A 605 -15.71 -17.09 -3.11
N TYR A 606 -16.21 -15.94 -2.67
CA TYR A 606 -15.98 -14.65 -3.33
C TYR A 606 -14.52 -14.21 -3.24
N VAL A 607 -13.88 -14.46 -2.11
CA VAL A 607 -12.46 -14.16 -1.89
C VAL A 607 -11.53 -14.98 -2.81
N LYS A 608 -11.97 -16.14 -3.31
CA LYS A 608 -11.18 -17.01 -4.19
C LYS A 608 -11.28 -16.61 -5.67
N MET A 609 -12.18 -15.69 -6.01
CA MET A 609 -12.32 -15.17 -7.37
C MET A 609 -11.09 -14.37 -7.79
N LYS A 610 -10.63 -14.57 -9.03
CA LYS A 610 -9.49 -13.83 -9.63
C LYS A 610 -9.98 -12.65 -10.44
N ALA A 611 -9.18 -11.59 -10.45
CA ALA A 611 -9.42 -10.37 -11.23
C ALA A 611 -9.05 -10.52 -12.70
#